data_AF-A0A4V5U8R0-F1
#
_entry.id   AF-A0A4V5U8R0-F1
#
_cell.length_a   1.000
_cell.length_b   1.000
_cell.length_c   1.000
_cell.angle_alpha   90.00
_cell.angle_beta   90.00
_cell.angle_gamma   90.00
#
_symmetry.space_group_name_H-M   'P 1'
#
loop_
_entity.id
_entity.type
_entity.pdbx_description
1 polymer ?
#
loop_
_entity_poly.entity_id
_entity_poly.type
_entity_poly.pdbx_seq_one_letter_code
_entity_poly.pdbx_strand_id
1 'polypeptide(L)'
;MAYSCYKVEVNGQYHSPDYIDTVEELWEYITQYKNLFPAIMITDTSSDEMIAEVKNGHVVYPMYLAILDVRTECLFNVDQFDPQRFQKHMKGSELKLDSIPVSIHGAMALLDHLQIQAQRQYEEDRL
;
A
#
# COMPACT_ATOMS: atom_id res chain seq x y z
N MET A 1 -11.15 14.43 -9.78
CA MET A 1 -10.90 13.04 -10.22
C MET A 1 -11.57 12.20 -9.18
N ALA A 2 -12.55 11.37 -9.55
CA ALA A 2 -13.32 10.61 -8.59
C ALA A 2 -12.86 9.15 -8.60
N TYR A 3 -12.82 8.51 -7.44
CA TYR A 3 -12.39 7.13 -7.30
C TYR A 3 -13.55 6.22 -6.87
N SER A 4 -13.61 5.04 -7.46
CA SER A 4 -14.52 3.98 -7.08
C SER A 4 -13.80 2.99 -6.17
N CYS A 5 -14.25 2.86 -4.93
CA CYS A 5 -13.62 2.04 -3.91
C CYS A 5 -14.45 0.79 -3.62
N TYR A 6 -13.92 -0.37 -3.98
CA TYR A 6 -14.56 -1.66 -3.83
C TYR A 6 -13.99 -2.42 -2.64
N LYS A 7 -14.86 -2.89 -1.75
CA LYS A 7 -14.52 -3.78 -0.63
C LYS A 7 -14.90 -5.20 -1.00
N VAL A 8 -14.00 -6.15 -0.75
CA VAL A 8 -14.22 -7.58 -1.03
C VAL A 8 -14.42 -8.33 0.28
N GLU A 9 -15.44 -9.18 0.33
CA GLU A 9 -15.72 -10.07 1.46
C GLU A 9 -14.86 -11.35 1.42
N VAL A 10 -14.83 -12.09 2.53
CA VAL A 10 -14.08 -13.36 2.63
C VAL A 10 -14.55 -14.39 1.60
N ASN A 11 -15.82 -14.32 1.19
CA ASN A 11 -16.40 -15.19 0.16
C ASN A 11 -16.15 -14.70 -1.28
N GLY A 12 -15.39 -13.62 -1.48
CA GLY A 12 -15.06 -13.06 -2.79
C GLY A 12 -16.12 -12.15 -3.39
N GLN A 13 -17.20 -11.83 -2.66
CA GLN A 13 -18.23 -10.90 -3.14
C GLN A 13 -17.80 -9.45 -2.95
N TYR A 14 -18.13 -8.61 -3.93
CA TYR A 14 -17.90 -7.17 -3.86
C TYR A 14 -19.10 -6.46 -3.23
N HIS A 15 -18.80 -5.50 -2.35
CA HIS A 15 -19.76 -4.48 -1.95
C HIS A 15 -20.00 -3.49 -3.10
N SER A 16 -21.10 -2.75 -3.05
CA SER A 16 -21.27 -1.57 -3.89
C SER A 16 -20.10 -0.58 -3.65
N PRO A 17 -19.61 0.09 -4.70
CA PRO A 17 -18.48 0.99 -4.55
C PRO A 17 -18.86 2.20 -3.70
N ASP A 18 -17.94 2.59 -2.81
CA ASP A 18 -17.94 3.93 -2.23
C ASP A 18 -17.25 4.89 -3.21
N TYR A 19 -17.68 6.15 -3.23
CA TYR A 19 -17.09 7.18 -4.09
C TYR A 19 -16.38 8.23 -3.24
N ILE A 20 -15.15 8.58 -3.64
CA ILE A 20 -14.34 9.63 -3.01
C ILE A 20 -13.77 10.55 -4.10
N ASP A 21 -13.52 11.82 -3.76
CA ASP A 21 -13.24 12.88 -4.75
C ASP A 21 -11.79 13.38 -4.72
N THR A 22 -11.02 13.02 -3.69
CA THR A 22 -9.68 13.55 -3.44
C THR A 22 -8.64 12.46 -3.20
N VAL A 23 -7.37 12.80 -3.41
CA VAL A 23 -6.24 11.89 -3.14
C VAL A 23 -6.04 11.73 -1.63
N GLU A 24 -6.33 12.76 -0.85
CA GLU A 24 -6.26 12.74 0.61
C GLU A 24 -7.23 11.69 1.19
N GLU A 25 -8.48 11.69 0.71
CA GLU A 25 -9.50 10.70 1.12
C GLU A 25 -9.10 9.27 0.76
N LEU A 26 -8.29 9.07 -0.29
CA LEU A 26 -7.85 7.73 -0.71
C LEU A 26 -7.03 7.05 0.38
N TRP A 27 -6.07 7.77 0.97
CA TRP A 27 -5.22 7.20 2.02
C TRP A 27 -6.00 6.97 3.32
N GLU A 28 -6.91 7.88 3.66
CA GLU A 28 -7.82 7.72 4.80
C GLU A 28 -8.70 6.49 4.63
N TYR A 29 -9.27 6.30 3.43
CA TYR A 29 -10.09 5.14 3.11
C TYR A 29 -9.31 3.83 3.24
N ILE A 30 -8.11 3.75 2.66
CA ILE A 30 -7.23 2.58 2.80
C ILE A 30 -6.95 2.30 4.28
N THR A 31 -6.56 3.31 5.04
CA THR A 31 -6.19 3.15 6.46
C THR A 31 -7.38 2.68 7.29
N GLN A 32 -8.57 3.20 7.03
CA GLN A 32 -9.80 2.83 7.72
C GLN A 32 -10.20 1.37 7.47
N TYR A 33 -10.05 0.89 6.24
CA TYR A 33 -10.66 -0.38 5.83
C TYR A 33 -9.68 -1.54 5.58
N LYS A 34 -8.37 -1.30 5.41
CA LYS A 34 -7.40 -2.34 5.02
C LYS A 34 -7.40 -3.57 5.93
N ASN A 35 -7.68 -3.35 7.22
CA ASN A 35 -7.71 -4.41 8.24
C ASN A 35 -9.11 -4.98 8.50
N LEU A 36 -10.16 -4.39 7.91
CA LEU A 36 -11.55 -4.82 8.07
C LEU A 36 -12.01 -5.75 6.94
N PHE A 37 -11.41 -5.61 5.76
CA PHE A 37 -11.75 -6.41 4.58
C PHE A 37 -10.53 -7.17 4.06
N PRO A 38 -10.69 -8.41 3.57
CA PRO A 38 -9.60 -9.18 2.98
C PRO A 38 -8.98 -8.52 1.75
N ALA A 39 -9.75 -7.76 0.98
CA ALA A 39 -9.20 -6.95 -0.10
C ALA A 39 -9.99 -5.65 -0.32
N ILE A 40 -9.28 -4.64 -0.80
CA ILE A 40 -9.83 -3.37 -1.27
C ILE A 40 -9.22 -3.08 -2.64
N MET A 41 -10.04 -2.67 -3.58
CA MET A 41 -9.60 -2.23 -4.90
C MET A 41 -10.13 -0.82 -5.13
N ILE A 42 -9.25 0.10 -5.51
CA ILE A 42 -9.60 1.49 -5.82
C ILE A 42 -9.28 1.72 -7.29
N THR A 43 -10.27 2.19 -8.06
CA THR A 43 -10.11 2.52 -9.47
C THR A 43 -10.44 3.99 -9.73
N ASP A 44 -9.86 4.56 -10.78
CA ASP A 44 -10.32 5.84 -11.31
C ASP A 44 -11.69 5.63 -11.96
N THR A 45 -12.66 6.48 -11.61
CA THR A 45 -14.05 6.31 -12.06
C THR A 45 -14.23 6.60 -13.56
N SER A 46 -13.30 7.34 -14.16
CA SER A 46 -13.37 7.73 -15.57
C SER A 46 -12.65 6.77 -16.52
N SER A 47 -11.57 6.12 -16.06
CA SER A 47 -10.79 5.19 -16.87
C SER A 47 -10.90 3.72 -16.46
N ASP A 48 -11.52 3.41 -15.32
CA ASP A 48 -11.49 2.10 -14.66
C ASP A 48 -10.07 1.58 -14.38
N GLU A 49 -9.06 2.46 -14.44
CA GLU A 49 -7.67 2.12 -14.14
C GLU A 49 -7.51 1.87 -12.64
N MET A 50 -6.78 0.82 -12.28
CA MET A 50 -6.48 0.54 -10.88
C MET A 50 -5.53 1.58 -10.31
N ILE A 51 -5.95 2.25 -9.24
CA ILE A 51 -5.20 3.29 -8.54
C ILE A 51 -4.56 2.75 -7.26
N ALA A 52 -5.22 1.81 -6.57
CA ALA A 52 -4.66 1.13 -5.42
C ALA A 52 -5.27 -0.27 -5.25
N GLU A 53 -4.46 -1.18 -4.71
CA GLU A 53 -4.91 -2.51 -4.29
C GLU A 53 -4.36 -2.84 -2.91
N VAL A 54 -5.25 -3.37 -2.07
CA VAL A 54 -4.94 -3.83 -0.72
C VAL A 54 -5.35 -5.29 -0.61
N LYS A 55 -4.48 -6.11 -0.03
CA LYS A 55 -4.75 -7.53 0.26
C LYS A 55 -4.29 -7.87 1.68
N ASN A 56 -5.17 -8.51 2.45
CA ASN A 56 -4.89 -9.02 3.79
C ASN A 56 -4.24 -7.99 4.73
N GLY A 57 -4.73 -6.74 4.75
CA GLY A 57 -4.16 -5.69 5.60
C GLY A 57 -2.97 -4.94 5.02
N HIS A 58 -2.50 -5.30 3.83
CA HIS A 58 -1.30 -4.73 3.23
C HIS A 58 -1.62 -4.07 1.89
N VAL A 59 -1.09 -2.87 1.67
CA VAL A 59 -1.12 -2.27 0.33
C VAL A 59 -0.12 -3.02 -0.55
N VAL A 60 -0.57 -3.50 -1.70
CA VAL A 60 0.23 -4.28 -2.67
C VAL A 60 0.46 -3.53 -3.99
N TYR A 61 -0.41 -2.56 -4.30
CA TYR A 61 -0.28 -1.73 -5.49
C TYR A 61 -0.78 -0.29 -5.21
N PRO A 62 -0.17 0.71 -5.84
CA PRO A 62 1.12 0.70 -6.51
C PRO A 62 2.27 0.60 -5.52
N MET A 63 3.46 0.30 -6.03
CA MET A 63 4.66 0.08 -5.20
C MET A 63 4.96 1.26 -4.25
N TYR A 64 4.72 2.51 -4.68
CA TYR A 64 4.94 3.67 -3.83
C TYR A 64 3.96 3.75 -2.64
N LEU A 65 2.69 3.34 -2.81
CA LEU A 65 1.73 3.27 -1.69
C LEU A 65 2.06 2.10 -0.77
N ALA A 66 2.52 0.96 -1.32
CA ALA A 66 3.02 -0.15 -0.54
C ALA A 66 4.20 0.27 0.36
N ILE A 67 5.15 1.04 -0.17
CA ILE A 67 6.27 1.58 0.61
C ILE A 67 5.78 2.53 1.71
N LEU A 68 4.82 3.41 1.40
CA LEU A 68 4.22 4.33 2.38
C LEU A 68 3.53 3.58 3.52
N ASP A 69 2.81 2.50 3.21
CA ASP A 69 2.15 1.63 4.19
C ASP A 69 3.15 0.99 5.13
N VAL A 70 4.19 0.32 4.60
CA VAL A 70 5.26 -0.28 5.41
C VAL A 70 5.96 0.78 6.28
N ARG A 71 6.27 1.94 5.71
CA ARG A 71 6.91 3.05 6.44
C ARG A 71 6.06 3.52 7.61
N THR A 72 4.76 3.70 7.39
CA THR A 72 3.81 4.17 8.40
C THR A 72 3.65 3.14 9.52
N GLU A 73 3.42 1.87 9.17
CA GLU A 73 3.14 0.79 10.12
C GLU A 73 4.35 0.31 10.90
N CYS A 74 5.55 0.35 10.30
CA CYS A 74 6.74 -0.26 10.89
C CYS A 74 7.77 0.74 11.41
N LEU A 75 7.70 2.02 10.99
CA LEU A 75 8.74 3.02 11.33
C LEU A 75 8.17 4.26 12.02
N PHE A 76 6.99 4.75 11.61
CA PHE A 76 6.42 5.99 12.17
C PHE A 76 5.49 5.75 13.37
N ASN A 77 4.66 4.71 13.31
CA ASN A 77 3.67 4.40 14.36
C ASN A 77 4.19 3.34 15.35
N VAL A 78 5.49 3.34 15.67
CA VAL A 78 6.10 2.35 16.55
C VAL A 78 7.00 2.99 17.61
N ASP A 79 6.95 2.45 18.82
CA ASP A 79 7.86 2.85 19.91
C ASP A 79 9.27 2.29 19.69
N GLN A 80 9.35 1.08 19.11
CA GLN A 80 10.59 0.37 18.84
C GLN A 80 10.49 -0.36 17.50
N PHE A 81 11.60 -0.36 16.76
CA PHE A 81 11.69 -1.08 15.51
C PHE A 81 11.72 -2.59 15.74
N ASP A 82 10.80 -3.31 15.10
CA ASP A 82 10.73 -4.76 15.09
C ASP A 82 11.06 -5.30 13.68
N PRO A 83 12.25 -5.92 13.50
CA PRO A 83 12.65 -6.52 12.23
C PRO A 83 11.68 -7.57 11.69
N GLN A 84 11.02 -8.36 12.56
CA GLN A 84 10.10 -9.40 12.14
C GLN A 84 8.79 -8.82 11.65
N ARG A 85 8.26 -7.80 12.36
CA ARG A 85 7.10 -7.03 11.88
C ARG A 85 7.41 -6.37 10.54
N PHE A 86 8.58 -5.73 10.40
CA PHE A 86 9.00 -5.13 9.14
C PHE A 86 9.05 -6.15 8.00
N GLN A 87 9.69 -7.31 8.21
CA GLN A 87 9.73 -8.38 7.21
C GLN A 87 8.33 -8.87 6.83
N LYS A 88 7.44 -9.05 7.80
CA LYS A 88 6.06 -9.47 7.56
C LYS A 88 5.32 -8.46 6.68
N HIS A 89 5.43 -7.17 6.98
CA HIS A 89 4.82 -6.11 6.18
C HIS A 89 5.40 -6.03 4.77
N MET A 90 6.73 -6.07 4.62
CA MET A 90 7.38 -6.12 3.29
C MET A 90 6.85 -7.27 2.43
N LYS A 91 6.75 -8.47 3.02
CA LYS A 91 6.24 -9.66 2.32
C LYS A 91 4.75 -9.53 1.98
N GLY A 92 3.94 -9.01 2.91
CA GLY A 92 2.51 -8.80 2.70
C GLY A 92 2.22 -7.78 1.59
N SER A 93 3.08 -6.77 1.48
CA SER A 93 3.06 -5.74 0.43
C SER A 93 3.76 -6.16 -0.88
N GLU A 94 4.15 -7.43 -1.01
CA GLU A 94 4.86 -7.97 -2.18
C GLU A 94 6.18 -7.24 -2.54
N LEU A 95 6.74 -6.47 -1.59
CA LEU A 95 8.00 -5.76 -1.78
C LEU A 95 9.18 -6.72 -1.61
N LYS A 96 10.11 -6.69 -2.56
CA LYS A 96 11.31 -7.52 -2.54
C LYS A 96 12.22 -7.12 -1.39
N LEU A 97 12.71 -8.11 -0.67
CA LEU A 97 13.60 -7.95 0.48
C LEU A 97 14.79 -8.90 0.34
N ASP A 98 15.96 -8.35 0.05
CA ASP A 98 17.19 -9.15 -0.09
C ASP A 98 17.76 -9.58 1.27
N SER A 99 17.63 -8.72 2.28
CA SER A 99 18.06 -8.99 3.65
C SER A 99 17.18 -8.23 4.64
N ILE A 100 16.97 -8.83 5.82
CA ILE A 100 16.15 -8.22 6.87
C ILE A 100 16.99 -7.13 7.56
N PRO A 101 16.54 -5.85 7.55
CA PRO A 101 17.22 -4.80 8.30
C PRO A 101 17.14 -5.10 9.80
N VAL A 102 18.27 -5.00 10.48
CA VAL A 102 18.36 -5.20 11.94
C VAL A 102 18.18 -3.89 12.72
N SER A 103 18.03 -2.76 12.03
CA SER A 103 17.87 -1.44 12.63
C SER A 103 16.89 -0.56 11.83
N ILE A 104 16.29 0.42 12.51
CA ILE A 104 15.37 1.38 11.90
C ILE A 104 16.04 2.16 10.77
N HIS A 105 17.31 2.57 10.94
CA HIS A 105 18.06 3.28 9.91
C HIS A 105 18.28 2.42 8.66
N GLY A 106 18.57 1.12 8.83
CA GLY A 106 18.69 0.19 7.70
C GLY A 106 17.35 0.00 6.98
N ALA A 107 16.26 -0.06 7.72
CA ALA A 107 14.91 -0.16 7.16
C ALA A 107 14.52 1.09 6.37
N MET A 108 14.80 2.28 6.90
CA MET A 108 14.60 3.56 6.21
C MET A 108 15.38 3.62 4.90
N ALA A 109 16.69 3.32 4.94
CA ALA A 109 17.55 3.35 3.76
C ALA A 109 17.07 2.38 2.66
N LEU A 110 16.61 1.19 3.06
CA LEU A 110 16.00 0.24 2.12
C LEU A 110 14.73 0.81 1.47
N LEU A 111 13.79 1.34 2.28
CA LEU A 111 12.56 1.90 1.74
C LEU A 111 12.83 3.11 0.84
N ASP A 112 13.81 3.95 1.16
CA ASP A 112 14.21 5.07 0.30
C ASP A 112 14.80 4.58 -1.03
N HIS A 113 15.59 3.50 -1.02
CA HIS A 113 16.08 2.89 -2.24
C HIS A 113 14.94 2.35 -3.12
N LEU A 114 13.97 1.65 -2.51
CA LEU A 114 12.79 1.13 -3.21
C LEU A 114 11.91 2.27 -3.76
N GLN A 115 11.80 3.39 -3.04
CA GLN A 115 11.04 4.56 -3.49
C GLN A 115 11.63 5.15 -4.78
N ILE A 116 12.97 5.23 -4.86
CA ILE A 116 13.67 5.69 -6.07
C ILE A 116 13.39 4.75 -7.25
N GLN A 117 13.37 3.43 -7.01
CA GLN A 117 13.04 2.46 -8.06
C GLN A 117 11.59 2.60 -8.54
N ALA A 118 10.64 2.72 -7.61
CA ALA A 118 9.22 2.91 -7.92
C ALA A 118 8.98 4.18 -8.74
N GLN A 119 9.69 5.27 -8.41
CA GLN A 119 9.58 6.53 -9.15
C GLN A 119 10.12 6.41 -10.59
N ARG A 120 11.26 5.73 -10.78
CA ARG A 120 11.81 5.48 -12.13
C ARG A 120 10.88 4.65 -12.98
N GLN A 121 10.32 3.57 -12.43
CA GLN A 121 9.36 2.72 -13.14
C GLN A 121 8.13 3.52 -13.59
N TYR A 122 7.58 4.35 -12.70
CA TYR A 122 6.44 5.21 -13.02
C TYR A 122 6.76 6.25 -14.11
N GLU A 123 7.98 6.79 -14.12
CA GLU A 123 8.43 7.70 -15.19
C GLU A 123 8.60 6.99 -16.53
N GLU A 124 9.10 5.75 -16.53
CA GLU A 124 9.26 4.90 -17.73
C GLU A 124 7.91 4.47 -18.31
N ASP A 125 6.94 4.08 -17.47
CA ASP A 125 5.61 3.61 -17.91
C ASP A 125 4.73 4.75 -18.50
N ARG A 126 5.14 6.02 -18.31
CA ARG A 126 4.47 7.21 -18.86
C ARG A 126 5.05 7.69 -20.20
N LEU A 127 6.14 7.10 -20.68
CA LEU A 127 6.82 7.43 -21.95
C LEU A 127 6.39 6.49 -23.09
#